data_AF-A0A7Z9UUR3-F1
#
_entry.id   AF-A0A7Z9UUR3-F1
#
_cell.length_a   1.000
_cell.length_b   1.000
_cell.length_c   1.000
_cell.angle_alpha   90.00
_cell.angle_beta   90.00
_cell.angle_gamma   90.00
#
_symmetry.space_group_name_H-M   'P 1'
#
loop_
_entity.id
_entity.type
_entity.pdbx_description
1 polymer ?
#
loop_
_entity_poly.entity_id
_entity_poly.type
_entity_poly.pdbx_seq_one_letter_code
_entity_poly.pdbx_strand_id
1 'polypeptide(L)'
;MKVDLPKREPHIGASWRAILVGLLLIPPNTYWIMDSAGQGYPTTVSLYFNVIFCVFVFAVSNYLLTQISSKFTVKQGELLTVYIMLAIASSIAGHDMLRVLIPMIPHAFWHASPENDWVGLFHRFVPSWIAVKDRNFLTNYYRGESDFYQWEVIQGWLIPTLAWGSFLCIMLFFMVCVNSLVRKQWTENEKLSYPIIQLPLELTIGGGASGILKSRIMWIGFVLAGTIDILNGLNFLFPSVPIYEILVE
;
A
#
# COMPACT_ATOMS: atom_id res chain seq x y z
N MET A 1 -6.23 48.51 -2.19
CA MET A 1 -7.28 47.47 -2.13
C MET A 1 -6.61 46.17 -1.68
N LYS A 2 -6.65 45.85 -0.37
CA LYS A 2 -6.17 44.55 0.13
C LYS A 2 -7.19 43.52 -0.32
N VAL A 3 -6.78 42.64 -1.24
CA VAL A 3 -7.57 41.45 -1.59
C VAL A 3 -7.45 40.53 -0.38
N ASP A 4 -8.49 40.52 0.46
CA ASP A 4 -8.61 39.55 1.53
C ASP A 4 -8.78 38.18 0.88
N LEU A 5 -7.66 37.45 0.75
CA LEU A 5 -7.67 36.04 0.37
C LEU A 5 -8.56 35.30 1.38
N PRO A 6 -9.47 34.42 0.93
CA PRO A 6 -10.31 33.67 1.84
C PRO A 6 -9.42 32.95 2.86
N LYS A 7 -9.67 33.19 4.15
CA LYS A 7 -9.01 32.47 5.25
C LYS A 7 -9.16 30.98 4.96
N ARG A 8 -8.06 30.29 4.64
CA ARG A 8 -8.03 28.82 4.59
C ARG A 8 -8.49 28.33 5.95
N GLU A 9 -9.70 27.78 6.02
CA GLU A 9 -10.11 27.06 7.22
C GLU A 9 -9.06 25.98 7.49
N PRO A 10 -8.62 25.80 8.74
CA PRO A 10 -7.70 24.73 9.07
C PRO A 10 -8.40 23.41 8.73
N HIS A 11 -7.97 22.78 7.64
CA HIS A 11 -8.32 21.39 7.36
C HIS A 11 -7.63 20.54 8.42
N ILE A 12 -8.30 20.36 9.57
CA ILE A 12 -7.87 19.42 10.61
C ILE A 12 -7.99 18.02 9.99
N GLY A 13 -6.91 17.57 9.34
CA GLY A 13 -6.89 16.31 8.60
C GLY A 13 -6.62 15.11 9.50
N ALA A 14 -5.74 15.27 10.49
CA ALA A 14 -5.39 14.24 11.44
C ALA A 14 -6.43 14.14 12.57
N SER A 15 -7.69 13.87 12.24
CA SER A 15 -8.69 13.54 13.25
C SER A 15 -8.47 12.11 13.76
N TRP A 16 -8.84 11.84 15.02
CA TRP A 16 -8.77 10.48 15.56
C TRP A 16 -9.63 9.49 14.76
N ARG A 17 -10.74 9.96 14.16
CA ARG A 17 -11.63 9.16 13.31
C ARG A 17 -10.90 8.72 12.04
N ALA A 18 -10.20 9.63 11.38
CA ALA A 18 -9.41 9.34 10.19
C ALA A 18 -8.29 8.33 10.49
N ILE A 19 -7.60 8.51 11.62
CA ILE A 19 -6.55 7.59 12.08
C ILE A 19 -7.13 6.19 12.33
N LEU A 20 -8.28 6.10 13.00
CA LEU A 20 -8.93 4.81 13.27
C LEU A 20 -9.37 4.12 11.98
N VAL A 21 -9.96 4.86 11.03
CA VAL A 21 -10.34 4.30 9.72
C VAL A 21 -9.10 3.82 8.97
N GLY A 22 -8.03 4.61 8.93
CA GLY A 22 -6.77 4.22 8.33
C GLY A 22 -6.21 2.94 8.95
N LEU A 23 -6.15 2.86 10.28
CA LEU A 23 -5.70 1.67 11.01
C LEU A 23 -6.52 0.42 10.68
N LEU A 24 -7.84 0.55 10.56
CA LEU A 24 -8.72 -0.58 10.21
C LEU A 24 -8.59 -0.99 8.74
N LEU A 25 -8.27 -0.07 7.83
CA LEU A 25 -8.08 -0.36 6.41
C LEU A 25 -6.69 -0.92 6.09
N ILE A 26 -5.69 -0.71 6.93
CA ILE A 26 -4.33 -1.22 6.70
C ILE A 26 -4.29 -2.76 6.57
N PRO A 27 -4.83 -3.56 7.52
CA PRO A 27 -4.79 -5.03 7.40
C PRO A 27 -5.39 -5.60 6.12
N PRO A 28 -6.65 -5.26 5.70
CA PRO A 28 -7.19 -5.78 4.46
C PRO A 28 -6.44 -5.28 3.22
N ASN A 29 -5.94 -4.04 3.24
CA ASN A 29 -5.12 -3.51 2.14
C ASN A 29 -3.78 -4.26 2.03
N THR A 30 -3.11 -4.54 3.14
CA THR A 30 -1.88 -5.34 3.18
C THR A 30 -2.13 -6.77 2.72
N TYR A 31 -3.24 -7.38 3.16
CA TYR A 31 -3.62 -8.72 2.70
C TYR A 31 -3.79 -8.75 1.18
N TRP A 32 -4.49 -7.77 0.59
CA TRP A 32 -4.63 -7.67 -0.86
C TRP A 32 -3.28 -7.58 -1.57
N ILE A 33 -2.32 -6.81 -1.05
CA ILE A 33 -0.96 -6.73 -1.62
C ILE A 33 -0.22 -8.08 -1.57
N MET A 34 -0.40 -8.84 -0.49
CA MET A 34 0.22 -10.16 -0.34
C MET A 34 -0.39 -11.19 -1.30
N ASP A 35 -1.72 -11.16 -1.45
CA ASP A 35 -2.48 -12.10 -2.27
C ASP A 35 -2.47 -11.78 -3.77
N SER A 36 -2.00 -10.59 -4.19
CA SER A 36 -2.03 -10.12 -5.58
C SER A 36 -1.11 -10.87 -6.56
N ALA A 37 -0.72 -12.13 -6.28
CA ALA A 37 0.06 -12.96 -7.18
C ALA A 37 -0.63 -13.07 -8.56
N GLY A 38 0.04 -12.61 -9.62
CA GLY A 38 -0.46 -12.68 -10.99
C GLY A 38 -1.42 -11.55 -11.42
N GLN A 39 -1.77 -10.61 -10.53
CA GLN A 39 -2.72 -9.52 -10.83
C GLN A 39 -2.05 -8.15 -11.04
N GLY A 40 -0.73 -8.13 -11.21
CA GLY A 40 0.10 -6.92 -11.10
C GLY A 40 0.41 -6.58 -9.64
N TYR A 41 1.58 -5.99 -9.40
CA TYR A 41 2.00 -5.63 -8.04
C TYR A 41 1.59 -4.17 -7.78
N PRO A 42 0.66 -3.89 -6.84
CA PRO A 42 0.13 -2.54 -6.64
C PRO A 42 1.19 -1.48 -6.33
N THR A 43 2.34 -1.93 -5.81
CA THR A 43 3.42 -1.10 -5.31
C THR A 43 4.58 -0.93 -6.30
N THR A 44 4.54 -1.57 -7.49
CA THR A 44 5.56 -1.41 -8.53
C THR A 44 5.26 -0.27 -9.51
N VAL A 45 4.08 0.33 -9.43
CA VAL A 45 3.71 1.55 -10.16
C VAL A 45 3.80 2.77 -9.23
N SER A 46 4.10 3.96 -9.77
CA SER A 46 4.27 5.17 -8.94
C SER A 46 2.98 5.63 -8.27
N LEU A 47 1.82 5.36 -8.89
CA LEU A 47 0.50 5.63 -8.32
C LEU A 47 -0.12 4.30 -7.85
N TYR A 48 -0.15 4.09 -6.54
CA TYR A 48 -0.63 2.85 -5.95
C TYR A 48 -2.14 2.67 -6.17
N PHE A 49 -2.51 1.83 -7.14
CA PHE A 49 -3.91 1.65 -7.52
C PHE A 49 -4.76 1.08 -6.39
N ASN A 50 -4.19 0.25 -5.50
CA ASN A 50 -4.89 -0.29 -4.33
C ASN A 50 -5.29 0.82 -3.36
N VAL A 51 -4.42 1.81 -3.16
CA VAL A 51 -4.68 2.97 -2.30
C VAL A 51 -5.74 3.86 -2.93
N ILE A 52 -5.62 4.12 -4.24
CA ILE A 52 -6.63 4.90 -4.99
C ILE A 52 -7.99 4.23 -4.94
N PHE A 53 -8.05 2.91 -5.11
CA PHE A 53 -9.28 2.14 -5.00
C PHE A 53 -9.90 2.27 -3.61
N CYS A 54 -9.12 2.06 -2.54
CA CYS A 54 -9.60 2.22 -1.16
C CYS A 54 -10.14 3.64 -0.90
N VAL A 55 -9.42 4.67 -1.33
CA VAL A 55 -9.85 6.07 -1.18
C VAL A 55 -11.07 6.38 -2.03
N PHE A 56 -11.16 5.85 -3.26
CA PHE A 56 -12.33 5.98 -4.13
C PHE A 56 -13.57 5.38 -3.49
N VAL A 57 -13.49 4.12 -3.03
CA VAL A 57 -14.59 3.43 -2.33
C VAL A 57 -14.99 4.22 -1.08
N PHE A 58 -14.02 4.72 -0.31
CA PHE A 58 -14.31 5.47 0.89
C PHE A 58 -14.94 6.85 0.60
N ALA A 59 -14.48 7.54 -0.45
CA ALA A 59 -15.03 8.82 -0.90
C ALA A 59 -16.47 8.66 -1.43
N VAL A 60 -16.73 7.65 -2.25
CA VAL A 60 -18.09 7.32 -2.74
C VAL A 60 -19.01 6.95 -1.58
N SER A 61 -18.53 6.11 -0.64
CA SER A 61 -19.30 5.74 0.55
C SER A 61 -19.62 6.96 1.41
N ASN A 62 -18.65 7.87 1.60
CA ASN A 62 -18.86 9.11 2.33
C ASN A 62 -19.89 10.01 1.62
N TYR A 63 -19.81 10.15 0.29
CA TYR A 63 -20.79 10.89 -0.48
C TYR A 63 -22.21 10.33 -0.31
N LEU A 64 -22.39 9.01 -0.42
CA LEU A 64 -23.69 8.37 -0.20
C LEU A 64 -24.20 8.59 1.22
N LEU A 65 -23.32 8.51 2.23
CA LEU A 65 -23.67 8.80 3.62
C LEU A 65 -24.11 10.25 3.82
N THR A 66 -23.51 11.22 3.12
CA THR A 66 -23.95 12.62 3.22
C THR A 66 -25.37 12.85 2.70
N GLN A 67 -25.85 12.01 1.77
CA GLN A 67 -27.23 12.08 1.29
C GLN A 67 -28.25 11.61 2.35
N ILE A 68 -27.80 10.81 3.33
CA ILE A 68 -28.63 10.26 4.40
C ILE A 68 -28.50 11.09 5.68
N SER A 69 -27.27 11.43 6.08
CA SER A 69 -27.00 12.20 7.30
C SER A 69 -25.70 12.99 7.20
N SER A 70 -25.79 14.31 7.42
CA SER A 70 -24.62 15.20 7.44
C SER A 70 -23.75 15.02 8.69
N LYS A 71 -24.24 14.33 9.73
CA LYS A 71 -23.57 14.20 11.04
C LYS A 71 -22.27 13.40 10.98
N PHE A 72 -22.15 12.46 10.03
CA PHE A 72 -20.99 11.58 9.92
C PHE A 72 -20.03 11.94 8.79
N THR A 73 -20.32 13.02 8.05
CA THR A 73 -19.54 13.48 6.89
C THR A 73 -18.05 13.58 7.21
N VAL A 74 -17.25 12.88 6.41
CA VAL A 74 -15.79 12.92 6.45
C VAL A 74 -15.29 14.11 5.62
N LYS A 75 -14.35 14.87 6.17
CA LYS A 75 -13.75 16.04 5.51
C LYS A 75 -12.62 15.62 4.56
N GLN A 76 -12.28 16.47 3.60
CA GLN A 76 -11.15 16.24 2.68
C GLN A 76 -9.84 15.91 3.41
N GLY A 77 -9.51 16.63 4.48
CA GLY A 77 -8.29 16.38 5.25
C GLY A 77 -8.24 15.00 5.91
N GLU A 78 -9.40 14.46 6.30
CA GLU A 78 -9.51 13.11 6.89
C GLU A 78 -9.30 12.03 5.82
N LEU A 79 -9.91 12.19 4.63
CA LEU A 79 -9.66 11.30 3.50
C LEU A 79 -8.19 11.33 3.05
N LEU A 80 -7.57 12.51 2.98
CA LEU A 80 -6.15 12.65 2.66
C LEU A 80 -5.25 12.00 3.71
N THR A 81 -5.66 12.03 4.98
CA THR A 81 -4.93 11.34 6.06
C THR A 81 -4.99 9.82 5.86
N VAL A 82 -6.17 9.28 5.54
CA VAL A 82 -6.33 7.85 5.21
C VAL A 82 -5.49 7.49 3.97
N TYR A 83 -5.50 8.32 2.92
CA TYR A 83 -4.65 8.15 1.75
C TYR A 83 -3.17 8.04 2.13
N ILE A 84 -2.65 8.97 2.95
CA ILE A 84 -1.24 8.98 3.38
C ILE A 84 -0.92 7.72 4.20
N MET A 85 -1.80 7.34 5.13
CA MET A 85 -1.61 6.14 5.96
C MET A 85 -1.54 4.87 5.11
N LEU A 86 -2.48 4.72 4.16
CA LEU A 86 -2.51 3.56 3.26
C LEU A 86 -1.34 3.57 2.28
N ALA A 87 -0.90 4.73 1.79
CA ALA A 87 0.26 4.84 0.92
C ALA A 87 1.54 4.39 1.64
N ILE A 88 1.80 4.89 2.85
CA ILE A 88 2.96 4.49 3.66
C ILE A 88 2.90 3.00 3.99
N ALA A 89 1.73 2.50 4.45
CA ALA A 89 1.56 1.08 4.75
C ALA A 89 1.77 0.20 3.51
N SER A 90 1.27 0.62 2.34
CA SER A 90 1.46 -0.10 1.09
C SER A 90 2.93 -0.13 0.66
N SER A 91 3.67 0.97 0.81
CA SER A 91 5.12 0.97 0.53
C SER A 91 5.85 -0.08 1.38
N ILE A 92 5.52 -0.18 2.67
CA ILE A 92 6.13 -1.16 3.60
C ILE A 92 5.68 -2.59 3.28
N ALA A 93 4.41 -2.78 2.93
CA ALA A 93 3.88 -4.06 2.49
C ALA A 93 4.27 -4.42 1.04
N GLY A 94 5.02 -3.55 0.35
CA GLY A 94 5.30 -3.67 -1.06
C GLY A 94 6.11 -4.91 -1.46
N HIS A 95 6.21 -5.13 -2.77
CA HIS A 95 6.84 -6.30 -3.37
C HIS A 95 8.26 -6.55 -2.82
N ASP A 96 9.15 -5.56 -2.97
CA ASP A 96 10.55 -5.70 -2.56
C ASP A 96 10.77 -5.58 -1.05
N MET A 97 9.73 -5.23 -0.31
CA MET A 97 9.78 -5.03 1.13
C MET A 97 9.29 -6.30 1.82
N LEU A 98 8.11 -6.34 2.46
CA LEU A 98 7.68 -7.53 3.20
C LEU A 98 7.57 -8.81 2.35
N ARG A 99 7.15 -8.72 1.09
CA ARG A 99 6.90 -9.91 0.25
C ARG A 99 8.17 -10.64 -0.18
N VAL A 100 9.26 -9.90 -0.42
CA VAL A 100 10.58 -10.48 -0.73
C VAL A 100 11.42 -10.68 0.52
N LEU A 101 11.46 -9.71 1.43
CA LEU A 101 12.32 -9.74 2.61
C LEU A 101 12.01 -10.92 3.53
N ILE A 102 10.74 -11.15 3.85
CA ILE A 102 10.35 -12.17 4.84
C ILE A 102 10.74 -13.58 4.37
N PRO A 103 10.42 -14.01 3.12
CA PRO A 103 10.90 -15.30 2.62
C PRO A 103 12.42 -15.38 2.46
N MET A 104 13.08 -14.25 2.20
CA MET A 104 14.54 -14.21 1.98
C MET A 104 15.35 -14.48 3.25
N ILE A 105 14.83 -14.10 4.42
CA ILE A 105 15.48 -14.31 5.73
C ILE A 105 15.93 -15.77 5.95
N PRO A 106 15.07 -16.79 5.77
CA PRO A 106 15.46 -18.20 5.91
C PRO A 106 15.98 -18.84 4.62
N HIS A 107 15.79 -18.20 3.45
CA HIS A 107 15.97 -18.84 2.14
C HIS A 107 17.35 -19.45 1.94
N ALA A 108 18.41 -18.71 2.26
CA ALA A 108 19.79 -19.15 2.08
C ALA A 108 20.18 -20.35 2.97
N PHE A 109 19.45 -20.61 4.05
CA PHE A 109 19.72 -21.70 4.99
C PHE A 109 18.85 -22.92 4.67
N TRP A 110 17.60 -22.71 4.29
CA TRP A 110 16.69 -23.78 3.90
C TRP A 110 17.08 -24.44 2.58
N HIS A 111 17.39 -23.63 1.56
CA HIS A 111 17.73 -24.10 0.21
C HIS A 111 19.23 -24.39 0.01
N ALA A 112 20.02 -24.43 1.09
CA ALA A 112 21.43 -24.82 1.01
C ALA A 112 21.56 -26.29 0.58
N SER A 113 22.33 -26.52 -0.48
CA SER A 113 22.57 -27.83 -1.10
C SER A 113 24.04 -28.00 -1.48
N PRO A 114 24.54 -29.23 -1.65
CA PRO A 114 25.90 -29.46 -2.15
C PRO A 114 26.15 -28.80 -3.52
N GLU A 115 25.13 -28.71 -4.37
CA GLU A 115 25.24 -28.17 -5.73
C GLU A 115 25.44 -26.65 -5.75
N ASN A 116 24.85 -25.92 -4.80
CA ASN A 116 25.01 -24.47 -4.70
C ASN A 116 26.12 -24.01 -3.74
N ASP A 117 26.62 -24.91 -2.89
CA ASP A 117 27.65 -24.67 -1.88
C ASP A 117 27.45 -23.38 -1.06
N TRP A 118 26.20 -23.01 -0.78
CA TRP A 118 25.91 -21.78 -0.04
C TRP A 118 26.48 -21.79 1.38
N VAL A 119 26.67 -22.98 1.95
CA VAL A 119 27.31 -23.17 3.26
C VAL A 119 28.76 -22.68 3.22
N GLY A 120 29.56 -23.14 2.25
CA GLY A 120 30.96 -22.73 2.11
C GLY A 120 31.13 -21.28 1.64
N LEU A 121 30.23 -20.82 0.78
CA LEU A 121 30.32 -19.52 0.15
C LEU A 121 29.81 -18.38 1.03
N PHE A 122 28.63 -18.51 1.64
CA PHE A 122 27.87 -17.37 2.18
C PHE A 122 27.53 -17.43 3.67
N HIS A 123 27.31 -18.62 4.25
CA HIS A 123 26.75 -18.74 5.62
C HIS A 123 27.58 -18.04 6.70
N ARG A 124 28.90 -17.97 6.52
CA ARG A 124 29.83 -17.28 7.43
C ARG A 124 29.66 -15.76 7.45
N PHE A 125 29.15 -15.17 6.37
CA PHE A 125 29.00 -13.72 6.23
C PHE A 125 27.64 -13.20 6.70
N VAL A 126 26.69 -14.10 6.96
CA VAL A 126 25.35 -13.73 7.42
C VAL A 126 25.33 -13.79 8.95
N PRO A 127 25.16 -12.68 9.69
CA PRO A 127 25.02 -12.72 11.14
C PRO A 127 23.76 -13.46 11.60
N SER A 128 23.79 -14.04 12.79
CA SER A 128 22.63 -14.76 13.37
C SER A 128 21.46 -13.87 13.76
N TRP A 129 21.67 -12.56 13.92
CA TRP A 129 20.63 -11.62 14.34
C TRP A 129 19.77 -11.09 13.18
N ILE A 130 20.17 -11.30 11.92
CA ILE A 130 19.37 -10.91 10.74
C ILE A 130 18.72 -12.09 10.01
N ALA A 131 19.09 -13.32 10.37
CA ALA A 131 18.67 -14.52 9.67
C ALA A 131 18.33 -15.67 10.63
N VAL A 132 17.33 -16.46 10.26
CA VAL A 132 16.99 -17.71 10.95
C VAL A 132 17.80 -18.83 10.32
N LYS A 133 18.78 -19.37 11.06
CA LYS A 133 19.75 -20.34 10.53
C LYS A 133 19.42 -21.80 10.85
N ASP A 134 18.66 -22.05 11.91
CA ASP A 134 18.41 -23.41 12.40
C ASP A 134 17.49 -24.17 11.44
N ARG A 135 18.03 -25.22 10.80
CA ARG A 135 17.29 -26.02 9.82
C ARG A 135 16.17 -26.84 10.45
N ASN A 136 16.29 -27.24 11.71
CA ASN A 136 15.23 -27.97 12.41
C ASN A 136 14.03 -27.04 12.63
N PHE A 137 14.30 -25.81 13.09
CA PHE A 137 13.30 -24.76 13.20
C PHE A 137 12.62 -24.46 11.85
N LEU A 138 13.42 -24.31 10.79
CA LEU A 138 12.90 -24.02 9.45
C LEU A 138 12.09 -25.17 8.85
N THR A 139 12.33 -26.41 9.27
CA THR A 139 11.56 -27.56 8.78
C THR A 139 10.08 -27.41 9.09
N ASN A 140 9.73 -27.02 10.31
CA ASN A 140 8.33 -26.83 10.71
C ASN A 140 7.69 -25.63 9.98
N TYR A 141 8.46 -24.55 9.78
CA TYR A 141 8.02 -23.36 9.03
C TYR A 141 7.71 -23.68 7.55
N TYR A 142 8.60 -24.37 6.85
CA TYR A 142 8.43 -24.66 5.41
C TYR A 142 7.46 -25.81 5.14
N ARG A 143 7.32 -26.78 6.04
CA ARG A 143 6.34 -27.88 5.90
C ARG A 143 4.93 -27.50 6.32
N GLY A 144 4.76 -26.36 7.00
CA GLY A 144 3.45 -25.91 7.48
C GLY A 144 2.95 -26.68 8.71
N GLU A 145 3.84 -27.32 9.45
CA GLU A 145 3.52 -28.13 10.64
C GLU A 145 3.67 -27.33 11.96
N SER A 146 3.95 -26.02 11.89
CA SER A 146 4.11 -25.14 13.06
C SER A 146 2.89 -24.27 13.33
N ASP A 147 2.49 -24.17 14.60
CA ASP A 147 1.59 -23.12 15.08
C ASP A 147 2.37 -21.85 15.39
N PHE A 148 1.94 -20.70 14.84
CA PHE A 148 2.60 -19.40 15.06
C PHE A 148 2.64 -19.00 16.55
N TYR A 149 1.67 -19.45 17.34
CA TYR A 149 1.52 -19.10 18.75
C TYR A 149 2.43 -19.91 19.69
N GLN A 150 3.26 -20.82 19.14
CA GLN A 150 4.28 -21.52 19.93
C GLN A 150 5.38 -20.56 20.35
N TRP A 151 5.78 -20.65 21.61
CA TRP A 151 6.77 -19.74 22.19
C TRP A 151 8.13 -19.85 21.48
N GLU A 152 8.49 -21.05 21.04
CA GLU A 152 9.71 -21.36 20.30
C GLU A 152 9.75 -20.63 18.95
N VAL A 153 8.60 -20.58 18.25
CA VAL A 153 8.45 -19.87 16.98
C VAL A 153 8.62 -18.37 17.18
N ILE A 154 7.98 -17.82 18.20
CA ILE A 154 8.10 -16.39 18.54
C ILE A 154 9.56 -16.04 18.85
N GLN A 155 10.25 -16.85 19.68
CA GLN A 155 11.65 -16.62 20.02
C GLN A 155 12.58 -16.68 18.81
N GLY A 156 12.36 -17.64 17.89
CA GLY A 156 13.17 -17.80 16.69
C GLY A 156 13.08 -16.60 15.74
N TRP A 157 11.90 -15.97 15.63
CA TRP A 157 11.68 -14.83 14.74
C TRP A 157 11.90 -13.47 15.40
N LEU A 158 11.84 -13.38 16.74
CA LEU A 158 11.88 -12.11 17.46
C LEU A 158 13.09 -11.25 17.09
N ILE A 159 14.30 -11.83 17.12
CA ILE A 159 15.53 -11.07 16.86
C ILE A 159 15.60 -10.59 15.40
N PRO A 160 15.44 -11.46 14.37
CA PRO A 160 15.38 -11.01 12.97
C PRO A 160 14.28 -9.97 12.71
N THR A 161 13.08 -10.16 13.26
CA THR A 161 11.97 -9.22 13.10
C THR A 161 12.28 -7.86 13.70
N LEU A 162 12.88 -7.81 14.89
CA LEU A 162 13.31 -6.55 15.50
C LEU A 162 14.42 -5.89 14.71
N ALA A 163 15.42 -6.65 14.25
CA ALA A 163 16.53 -6.13 13.46
C ALA A 163 16.07 -5.48 12.15
N TRP A 164 15.30 -6.23 11.35
CA TRP A 164 14.76 -5.74 10.08
C TRP A 164 13.71 -4.64 10.30
N GLY A 165 12.87 -4.77 11.33
CA GLY A 165 11.89 -3.75 11.70
C GLY A 165 12.56 -2.42 12.08
N SER A 166 13.61 -2.46 12.91
CA SER A 166 14.40 -1.27 13.24
C SER A 166 15.08 -0.66 12.02
N PHE A 167 15.66 -1.48 11.14
CA PHE A 167 16.26 -1.00 9.89
C PHE A 167 15.22 -0.28 9.01
N LEU A 168 14.04 -0.87 8.81
CA LEU A 168 12.96 -0.26 8.04
C LEU A 168 12.46 1.05 8.67
N CYS A 169 12.30 1.10 9.99
CA CYS A 169 11.93 2.33 10.70
C CYS A 169 12.96 3.45 10.50
N ILE A 170 14.26 3.14 10.62
CA ILE A 170 15.34 4.11 10.40
C ILE A 170 15.33 4.58 8.94
N MET A 171 15.15 3.66 7.99
CA MET A 171 15.10 3.98 6.56
C MET A 171 13.92 4.92 6.25
N LEU A 172 12.73 4.64 6.76
CA LEU A 172 11.55 5.49 6.59
C LEU A 172 11.77 6.88 7.21
N PHE A 173 12.34 6.94 8.41
CA PHE A 173 12.68 8.20 9.06
C PHE A 173 13.68 9.00 8.23
N PHE A 174 14.73 8.35 7.72
CA PHE A 174 15.70 8.99 6.83
C PHE A 174 15.04 9.55 5.56
N MET A 175 14.14 8.80 4.92
CA MET A 175 13.40 9.27 3.74
C MET A 175 12.54 10.49 4.07
N VAL A 176 11.91 10.54 5.24
CA VAL A 176 11.16 11.71 5.72
C VAL A 176 12.10 12.91 5.94
N CYS A 177 13.28 12.70 6.51
CA CYS A 177 14.29 13.76 6.67
C CYS A 177 14.73 14.33 5.32
N VAL A 178 15.06 13.46 4.35
CA VAL A 178 15.43 13.88 2.99
C VAL A 178 14.29 14.66 2.35
N ASN A 179 13.05 14.16 2.43
CA ASN A 179 11.89 14.86 1.90
C ASN A 179 11.71 16.24 2.56
N SER A 180 11.92 16.36 3.87
CA SER A 180 11.83 17.65 4.57
C SER A 180 12.88 18.67 4.10
N LEU A 181 14.09 18.23 3.75
CA LEU A 181 15.14 19.12 3.25
C LEU A 181 14.84 19.59 1.83
N VAL A 182 14.46 18.65 0.95
CA VAL A 182 14.32 18.93 -0.49
C VAL A 182 12.95 19.53 -0.84
N ARG A 183 11.91 19.28 -0.03
CA ARG A 183 10.54 19.78 -0.26
C ARG A 183 10.50 21.26 -0.55
N LYS A 184 11.24 22.09 0.21
CA LYS A 184 11.23 23.55 0.02
C LYS A 184 11.84 23.93 -1.33
N GLN A 185 13.00 23.35 -1.66
CA GLN A 185 13.70 23.59 -2.91
C GLN A 185 12.84 23.21 -4.13
N TRP A 186 12.27 22.00 -4.12
CA TRP A 186 11.43 21.51 -5.22
C TRP A 186 10.13 22.29 -5.38
N THR A 187 9.49 22.68 -4.28
CA THR A 187 8.19 23.37 -4.33
C THR A 187 8.33 24.85 -4.68
N GLU A 188 9.26 25.56 -4.05
CA GLU A 188 9.33 27.03 -4.13
C GLU A 188 10.25 27.51 -5.26
N ASN A 189 11.42 26.86 -5.43
CA ASN A 189 12.44 27.32 -6.38
C ASN A 189 12.32 26.62 -7.73
N GLU A 190 12.19 25.29 -7.74
CA GLU A 190 12.17 24.50 -8.98
C GLU A 190 10.75 24.26 -9.52
N LYS A 191 9.71 24.54 -8.72
CA LYS A 191 8.29 24.39 -9.07
C LYS A 191 8.00 23.04 -9.71
N LEU A 192 8.55 21.98 -9.13
CA LEU A 192 8.36 20.62 -9.60
C LEU A 192 6.87 20.30 -9.62
N SER A 193 6.38 19.81 -10.76
CA SER A 193 4.99 19.38 -10.88
C SER A 193 4.83 18.03 -10.16
N TYR A 194 3.77 17.89 -9.35
CA TYR A 194 3.42 16.67 -8.63
C TYR A 194 2.18 16.00 -9.26
N PRO A 195 2.27 15.42 -10.47
CA PRO A 195 1.10 14.88 -11.17
C PRO A 195 0.45 13.70 -10.44
N ILE A 196 1.24 12.87 -9.76
CA ILE A 196 0.79 11.65 -9.07
C ILE A 196 -0.24 11.98 -7.96
N ILE A 197 -0.13 13.14 -7.30
CA ILE A 197 -1.03 13.51 -6.21
C ILE A 197 -2.36 14.12 -6.70
N GLN A 198 -2.47 14.47 -7.98
CA GLN A 198 -3.65 15.17 -8.51
C GLN A 198 -4.90 14.30 -8.41
N LEU A 199 -4.82 13.01 -8.76
CA LEU A 199 -5.96 12.11 -8.66
C LEU A 199 -6.46 11.93 -7.22
N PRO A 200 -5.62 11.57 -6.23
CA PRO A 200 -6.05 11.53 -4.83
C PRO A 200 -6.61 12.87 -4.33
N LEU A 201 -6.03 13.99 -4.76
CA LEU A 201 -6.51 15.31 -4.35
C LEU A 201 -7.92 15.56 -4.89
N GLU A 202 -8.16 15.28 -6.17
CA GLU A 202 -9.45 15.42 -6.85
C GLU A 202 -10.53 14.48 -6.30
N LEU A 203 -10.17 13.25 -5.93
CA LEU A 203 -11.08 12.28 -5.31
C LEU A 203 -11.57 12.71 -3.92
N THR A 204 -10.78 13.52 -3.20
CA THR A 204 -11.05 13.89 -1.81
C THR A 204 -11.70 15.27 -1.66
N ILE A 205 -11.81 16.05 -2.73
CA ILE A 205 -12.40 17.40 -2.69
C ILE A 205 -13.82 17.33 -2.12
N GLY A 206 -14.11 18.21 -1.16
CA GLY A 206 -15.42 18.25 -0.50
C GLY A 206 -15.81 16.95 0.21
N GLY A 207 -14.84 16.10 0.58
CA GLY A 207 -15.13 14.78 1.15
C GLY A 207 -15.61 13.75 0.12
N GLY A 208 -15.29 13.93 -1.16
CA GLY A 208 -15.81 13.10 -2.26
C GLY A 208 -17.17 13.56 -2.80
N ALA A 209 -17.76 14.62 -2.23
CA ALA A 209 -19.00 15.21 -2.73
C ALA A 209 -18.79 16.20 -3.88
N SER A 210 -17.55 16.54 -4.22
CA SER A 210 -17.17 17.42 -5.32
C SER A 210 -15.89 16.96 -6.00
N GLY A 211 -15.47 17.66 -7.07
CA GLY A 211 -14.33 17.26 -7.89
C GLY A 211 -14.69 16.22 -8.95
N ILE A 212 -13.76 15.29 -9.19
CA ILE A 212 -13.85 14.32 -10.29
C ILE A 212 -15.08 13.40 -10.20
N LEU A 213 -15.54 13.06 -8.99
CA LEU A 213 -16.70 12.19 -8.75
C LEU A 213 -18.03 12.79 -9.20
N LYS A 214 -18.11 14.11 -9.43
CA LYS A 214 -19.31 14.76 -9.99
C LYS A 214 -19.31 14.79 -11.52
N SER A 215 -18.17 14.52 -12.15
CA SER A 215 -18.02 14.58 -13.60
C SER A 215 -18.77 13.43 -14.28
N ARG A 216 -19.76 13.75 -15.12
CA ARG A 216 -20.47 12.75 -15.94
C ARG A 216 -19.55 12.04 -16.92
N ILE A 217 -18.56 12.77 -17.46
CA ILE A 217 -17.59 12.22 -18.42
C ILE A 217 -16.71 11.17 -17.74
N MET A 218 -16.27 11.44 -16.50
CA MET A 218 -15.53 10.45 -15.70
C MET A 218 -16.34 9.18 -15.50
N TRP A 219 -17.62 9.29 -15.13
CA TRP A 219 -18.49 8.12 -14.93
C TRP A 219 -18.76 7.35 -16.21
N ILE A 220 -18.92 8.02 -17.35
CA ILE A 220 -19.04 7.33 -18.65
C ILE A 220 -17.78 6.52 -18.93
N GLY A 221 -16.60 7.11 -18.75
CA GLY A 221 -15.33 6.40 -18.92
C GLY A 221 -15.17 5.23 -17.94
N PHE A 222 -15.51 5.45 -16.67
CA PHE A 222 -15.44 4.42 -15.61
C PHE A 222 -16.38 3.24 -15.91
N VAL A 223 -17.63 3.50 -16.29
CA VAL A 223 -18.59 2.45 -16.63
C VAL A 223 -18.17 1.73 -17.91
N LEU A 224 -17.67 2.44 -18.92
CA LEU A 224 -17.23 1.82 -20.16
C LEU A 224 -16.02 0.90 -19.93
N ALA A 225 -14.96 1.40 -19.28
CA ALA A 225 -13.77 0.61 -18.97
C ALA A 225 -14.11 -0.55 -18.02
N GLY A 226 -14.83 -0.27 -16.93
CA GLY A 226 -15.23 -1.27 -15.96
C GLY A 226 -16.13 -2.36 -16.55
N THR A 227 -17.01 -2.03 -17.51
CA THR A 227 -17.82 -3.04 -18.20
C THR A 227 -16.94 -3.97 -19.04
N ILE A 228 -15.94 -3.43 -19.74
CA ILE A 228 -15.03 -4.25 -20.54
C ILE A 228 -14.17 -5.15 -19.63
N ASP A 229 -13.61 -4.61 -18.55
CA ASP A 229 -12.81 -5.37 -17.59
C ASP A 229 -13.62 -6.49 -16.92
N ILE A 230 -14.88 -6.21 -16.55
CA ILE A 230 -15.79 -7.22 -15.99
C ILE A 230 -16.11 -8.31 -17.02
N LEU A 231 -16.36 -7.95 -18.29
CA LEU A 231 -16.64 -8.93 -19.34
C LEU A 231 -15.41 -9.81 -19.61
N ASN A 232 -14.21 -9.23 -19.64
CA ASN A 232 -12.97 -9.98 -19.79
C ASN A 232 -12.69 -10.89 -18.57
N GLY A 233 -12.93 -10.39 -17.35
CA GLY A 233 -12.84 -11.19 -16.13
C GLY A 233 -13.86 -12.33 -16.08
N LEU A 234 -15.08 -12.09 -16.56
CA LEU A 234 -16.12 -13.12 -16.69
C LEU A 234 -15.76 -14.15 -17.77
N ASN A 235 -15.17 -13.75 -18.90
CA ASN A 235 -14.67 -14.69 -19.91
C ASN A 235 -13.56 -15.59 -19.34
N PHE A 236 -12.65 -15.03 -18.53
CA PHE A 236 -11.61 -15.82 -17.86
C PHE A 236 -12.18 -16.91 -16.95
N LEU A 237 -13.25 -16.61 -16.20
CA LEU A 237 -13.94 -17.58 -15.33
C LEU A 237 -14.88 -18.51 -16.11
N PHE A 238 -15.56 -17.99 -17.13
CA PHE A 238 -16.55 -18.64 -17.95
C PHE A 238 -16.24 -18.38 -19.44
N PRO A 239 -15.54 -19.30 -20.11
CA PRO A 239 -15.12 -19.12 -21.52
C PRO A 239 -16.27 -18.94 -22.53
N SER A 240 -17.53 -19.06 -22.10
CA SER A 240 -18.74 -18.80 -22.90
C SER A 240 -19.07 -17.31 -23.09
N VAL A 241 -18.51 -16.42 -22.26
CA VAL A 241 -18.68 -14.97 -22.40
C VAL A 241 -17.70 -14.45 -23.46
N PRO A 242 -18.07 -13.54 -24.38
CA PRO A 242 -17.13 -13.01 -25.37
C PRO A 242 -16.01 -12.17 -24.73
N ILE A 243 -14.79 -12.33 -25.22
CA ILE A 243 -13.64 -11.49 -24.86
C ILE A 243 -13.61 -10.25 -25.76
N TYR A 244 -13.32 -9.09 -25.17
CA TYR A 244 -13.07 -7.86 -25.88
C TYR A 244 -11.60 -7.51 -25.71
N GLU A 245 -10.77 -7.87 -26.70
CA GLU A 245 -9.36 -7.48 -26.73
C GLU A 245 -9.26 -5.97 -26.92
N ILE A 246 -8.91 -5.26 -25.85
CA ILE A 246 -8.35 -3.92 -25.98
C ILE A 246 -6.86 -4.15 -26.25
N LEU A 247 -6.43 -3.89 -27.50
CA LEU A 247 -5.01 -3.78 -27.83
C LEU A 247 -4.44 -2.59 -27.04
N VAL A 248 -3.89 -2.88 -25.86
CA VAL A 248 -3.03 -1.95 -25.15
C VAL A 248 -1.60 -2.40 -25.49
N GLU A 249 -1.01 -1.74 -26.49
CA GLU A 249 0.45 -1.75 -26.69
C GLU A 249 1.17 -1.14 -25.48
#